data_AF-A0A3B8YR03-F1
#
_entry.id   AF-A0A3B8YR03-F1
#
_cell.length_a   1.000
_cell.length_b   1.000
_cell.length_c   1.000
_cell.angle_alpha   90.00
_cell.angle_beta   90.00
_cell.angle_gamma   90.00
#
_symmetry.space_group_name_H-M   'P 1'
#
loop_
_entity.id
_entity.type
_entity.pdbx_description
1 polymer ?
#
loop_
_entity_poly.entity_id
_entity_poly.type
_entity_poly.pdbx_seq_one_letter_code
_entity_poly.pdbx_strand_id
1 'polypeptide(L)'
;METFLIKALQLILSLSILVVIHEFGHFIFARVFKIRVEKFYLFFDPWFALFRYKPRNSETEYGVGWLPLGGYVKISGMIDESMDKEQMAQPVQPWEFRAKSTWQRLLVMIGGVLFNIILAFFIYSMIVFRWGDSYIPMSKVKSGMEFSETAERAGFRDGDVLLYADGKEIIDRAGIVDNFAAQVIDAQTVTVLRSGQEINIPMPADFVQQLMRDKKGFAGYKDDVPTVVEKVQKGSEAEKIGLMKGDSLVGVNSVLTPTFQDFRSEL
;
A
#
# COMPACT_ATOMS: atom_id res chain seq x y z
N MET A 1 -0.54 -24.24 -14.94
CA MET A 1 -1.68 -23.81 -15.76
C MET A 1 -2.61 -22.86 -14.97
N GLU A 2 -2.94 -23.18 -13.72
CA GLU A 2 -3.78 -22.32 -12.87
C GLU A 2 -3.20 -20.92 -12.61
N THR A 3 -1.90 -20.81 -12.30
CA THR A 3 -1.23 -19.51 -12.06
C THR A 3 -1.21 -18.62 -13.30
N PHE A 4 -1.15 -19.20 -14.49
CA PHE A 4 -1.22 -18.47 -15.76
C PHE A 4 -2.63 -17.92 -15.99
N LEU A 5 -3.66 -18.74 -15.80
CA LEU A 5 -5.05 -18.33 -15.95
C LEU A 5 -5.42 -17.21 -14.96
N ILE A 6 -4.98 -17.33 -13.70
CA ILE A 6 -5.21 -16.31 -12.67
C ILE A 6 -4.56 -14.98 -13.08
N LYS A 7 -3.30 -14.99 -13.52
CA LYS A 7 -2.59 -13.78 -13.96
C LYS A 7 -3.23 -13.15 -15.20
N ALA A 8 -3.66 -13.97 -16.16
CA ALA A 8 -4.35 -13.50 -17.35
C ALA A 8 -5.68 -12.84 -17.00
N LEU A 9 -6.47 -13.46 -16.10
CA LEU A 9 -7.73 -12.90 -15.62
C LEU A 9 -7.51 -11.59 -14.85
N GLN A 10 -6.49 -11.53 -13.99
CA GLN A 10 -6.11 -10.31 -13.26
C GLN A 10 -5.75 -9.18 -14.22
N LEU A 11 -4.97 -9.47 -15.28
CA LEU A 11 -4.59 -8.49 -16.29
C LEU A 11 -5.84 -7.95 -17.03
N ILE A 12 -6.71 -8.85 -17.49
CA ILE A 12 -7.96 -8.46 -18.18
C ILE A 12 -8.83 -7.63 -17.24
N LEU A 13 -8.97 -8.03 -15.98
CA LEU A 13 -9.74 -7.30 -14.98
C LEU A 13 -9.17 -5.90 -14.70
N SER A 14 -7.85 -5.80 -14.48
CA SER A 14 -7.21 -4.49 -14.24
C SER A 14 -7.34 -3.56 -15.44
N LEU A 15 -7.16 -4.09 -16.65
CA LEU A 15 -7.31 -3.33 -17.88
C LEU A 15 -8.76 -2.87 -18.07
N SER A 16 -9.73 -3.76 -17.79
CA SER A 16 -11.16 -3.44 -17.87
C SER A 16 -11.51 -2.28 -16.95
N ILE A 17 -11.07 -2.31 -15.69
CA ILE A 17 -11.37 -1.26 -14.72
C ILE A 17 -10.77 0.08 -15.18
N LEU A 18 -9.51 0.07 -15.61
CA LEU A 18 -8.83 1.28 -16.06
C LEU A 18 -9.50 1.90 -17.29
N VAL A 19 -9.85 1.07 -18.28
CA VAL A 19 -10.54 1.52 -19.50
C VAL A 19 -11.94 2.03 -19.17
N VAL A 20 -12.76 1.29 -18.41
CA VAL A 20 -14.13 1.72 -18.08
C VAL A 20 -14.12 3.07 -17.36
N ILE A 21 -13.22 3.26 -16.39
CA ILE A 21 -13.13 4.52 -15.64
C ILE A 21 -12.65 5.67 -16.53
N HIS A 22 -11.71 5.41 -17.44
CA HIS A 22 -11.24 6.37 -18.43
C HIS A 22 -12.39 6.83 -19.34
N GLU A 23 -13.06 5.87 -20.00
CA GLU A 23 -14.21 6.13 -20.86
C GLU A 23 -15.35 6.82 -20.09
N PHE A 24 -15.58 6.42 -18.83
CA PHE A 24 -16.57 7.04 -17.97
C PHE A 24 -16.28 8.52 -17.68
N GLY A 25 -15.01 8.90 -17.59
CA GLY A 25 -14.62 10.30 -17.46
C GLY A 25 -15.05 11.15 -18.65
N HIS A 26 -14.77 10.69 -19.87
CA HIS A 26 -15.25 11.34 -21.10
C HIS A 26 -16.78 11.42 -21.14
N PHE A 27 -17.44 10.31 -20.79
CA PHE A 27 -18.90 10.19 -20.76
C PHE A 27 -19.55 11.19 -19.79
N ILE A 28 -19.04 11.32 -18.56
CA ILE A 28 -19.59 12.24 -17.56
C ILE A 28 -19.55 13.67 -18.07
N PHE A 29 -18.40 14.14 -18.56
CA PHE A 29 -18.28 15.53 -19.01
C PHE A 29 -19.15 15.77 -20.24
N ALA A 30 -19.25 14.81 -21.16
CA ALA A 30 -20.14 14.90 -22.32
C ALA A 30 -21.60 15.05 -21.87
N ARG A 31 -22.04 14.25 -20.90
CA ARG A 31 -23.41 14.32 -20.34
C ARG A 31 -23.66 15.63 -19.60
N VAL A 32 -22.70 16.12 -18.81
CA VAL A 32 -22.79 17.39 -18.08
C VAL A 32 -22.95 18.58 -19.04
N PHE A 33 -22.25 18.58 -20.17
CA PHE A 33 -22.39 19.63 -21.20
C PHE A 33 -23.51 19.38 -22.20
N LYS A 34 -24.37 18.38 -21.97
CA LYS A 34 -25.49 18.01 -22.85
C LYS A 34 -25.02 17.74 -24.29
N ILE A 35 -23.89 17.05 -24.42
CA ILE A 35 -23.38 16.52 -25.67
C ILE A 35 -23.93 15.10 -25.82
N ARG A 36 -24.41 14.78 -27.02
CA ARG A 36 -24.95 13.46 -27.32
C ARG A 36 -23.83 12.42 -27.34
N VAL A 37 -24.04 11.31 -26.64
CA VAL A 37 -23.17 10.14 -26.66
C VAL A 37 -23.94 8.99 -27.28
N GLU A 38 -23.43 8.43 -28.35
CA GLU A 38 -24.10 7.39 -29.13
C GLU A 38 -23.76 6.00 -28.63
N LYS A 39 -22.50 5.77 -28.25
CA LYS A 39 -22.02 4.47 -27.78
C LYS A 39 -21.09 4.63 -26.60
N PHE A 40 -21.23 3.75 -25.62
CA PHE A 40 -20.32 3.56 -24.51
C PHE A 40 -19.94 2.08 -24.46
N TYR A 41 -18.75 1.73 -24.94
CA TYR A 41 -18.35 0.35 -25.13
C TYR A 41 -17.10 0.03 -24.31
N LEU A 42 -17.20 -1.05 -23.52
CA LEU A 42 -16.06 -1.70 -22.92
C LEU A 42 -15.51 -2.70 -23.94
N PHE A 43 -14.23 -2.62 -24.32
CA PHE A 43 -13.64 -3.45 -25.38
C PHE A 43 -14.12 -3.08 -26.79
N PHE A 44 -13.21 -3.23 -27.75
CA PHE A 44 -13.51 -2.98 -29.14
C PHE A 44 -14.44 -4.08 -29.69
N ASP A 45 -15.42 -3.67 -30.49
CA ASP A 45 -16.39 -4.56 -31.14
C ASP A 45 -16.20 -4.65 -32.66
N PRO A 46 -14.99 -4.96 -33.19
CA PRO A 46 -14.85 -5.13 -34.62
C PRO A 46 -15.70 -6.35 -35.03
N TRP A 47 -16.59 -6.14 -36.00
CA TRP A 47 -17.62 -7.08 -36.49
C TRP A 47 -18.81 -7.33 -35.54
N PHE A 48 -18.58 -7.77 -34.30
CA PHE A 48 -19.65 -8.11 -33.35
C PHE A 48 -19.32 -7.68 -31.91
N ALA A 49 -20.36 -7.54 -31.09
CA ALA A 49 -20.21 -7.28 -29.66
C ALA A 49 -20.76 -8.48 -28.87
N LEU A 50 -20.13 -8.77 -27.74
CA LEU A 50 -20.57 -9.84 -26.82
C LEU A 50 -21.91 -9.49 -26.17
N PHE A 51 -22.07 -8.23 -25.78
CA PHE A 51 -23.31 -7.73 -25.19
C PHE A 51 -23.61 -6.34 -25.71
N ARG A 52 -24.89 -6.06 -25.99
CA ARG A 52 -25.40 -4.75 -26.36
C ARG A 52 -26.69 -4.48 -25.60
N TYR A 53 -26.78 -3.33 -24.98
CA TYR A 53 -27.94 -2.88 -24.24
C TYR A 53 -28.20 -1.41 -24.51
N LYS A 54 -29.37 -1.11 -25.07
CA LYS A 54 -29.83 0.26 -25.30
C LYS A 54 -31.08 0.53 -24.45
N PRO A 55 -30.97 1.36 -23.40
CA PRO A 55 -32.14 1.76 -22.62
C PRO A 55 -33.17 2.49 -23.50
N ARG A 56 -34.47 2.21 -23.32
CA ARG A 56 -35.57 2.78 -24.13
C ARG A 56 -35.61 4.32 -24.16
N ASN A 57 -35.05 4.98 -23.14
CA ASN A 57 -35.02 6.45 -22.99
C ASN A 57 -33.60 7.03 -23.11
N SER A 58 -32.62 6.27 -23.62
CA SER A 58 -31.24 6.73 -23.78
C SER A 58 -30.84 6.78 -25.24
N GLU A 59 -30.17 7.87 -25.62
CA GLU A 59 -29.50 7.99 -26.92
C GLU A 59 -28.20 7.18 -26.97
N THR A 60 -27.73 6.71 -25.81
CA THR A 60 -26.49 5.95 -25.64
C THR A 60 -26.74 4.46 -25.61
N GLU A 61 -26.03 3.74 -26.48
CA GLU A 61 -25.94 2.29 -26.48
C GLU A 61 -24.74 1.83 -25.63
N TYR A 62 -25.00 0.97 -24.66
CA TYR A 62 -23.96 0.37 -23.81
C TYR A 62 -23.62 -1.01 -24.36
N GLY A 63 -22.33 -1.34 -24.44
CA GLY A 63 -21.92 -2.63 -24.97
C GLY A 63 -20.59 -3.14 -24.43
N VAL A 64 -20.35 -4.42 -24.68
CA VAL A 64 -19.07 -5.07 -24.42
C VAL A 64 -18.58 -5.71 -25.71
N GLY A 65 -17.46 -5.23 -26.24
CA GLY A 65 -16.76 -5.81 -27.38
C GLY A 65 -16.03 -7.10 -27.01
N TRP A 66 -15.64 -7.90 -28.01
CA TRP A 66 -14.91 -9.15 -27.77
C TRP A 66 -13.39 -8.93 -27.68
N LEU A 67 -12.87 -7.81 -28.16
CA LEU A 67 -11.44 -7.54 -28.25
C LEU A 67 -10.95 -6.68 -27.07
N PRO A 68 -10.22 -7.25 -26.10
CA PRO A 68 -9.87 -6.58 -24.86
C PRO A 68 -8.67 -5.64 -24.97
N LEU A 69 -8.59 -4.85 -26.05
CA LEU A 69 -7.47 -3.94 -26.35
C LEU A 69 -7.78 -2.46 -26.07
N GLY A 70 -8.93 -2.14 -25.47
CA GLY A 70 -9.33 -0.77 -25.19
C GLY A 70 -10.81 -0.64 -24.88
N GLY A 71 -11.37 0.53 -25.08
CA GLY A 71 -12.79 0.86 -24.98
C GLY A 71 -13.00 2.19 -25.67
N TYR A 72 -14.24 2.56 -25.94
CA TYR A 72 -14.50 3.84 -26.60
C TYR A 72 -15.85 4.43 -26.23
N VAL A 73 -15.89 5.76 -26.15
CA VAL A 73 -17.12 6.55 -26.03
C VAL A 73 -17.33 7.37 -27.28
N LYS A 74 -18.29 6.96 -28.11
CA LYS A 74 -18.62 7.68 -29.33
C LYS A 74 -19.43 8.93 -29.02
N ILE A 75 -18.77 10.08 -29.05
CA ILE A 75 -19.36 11.40 -28.81
C ILE A 75 -19.74 12.07 -30.14
N SER A 76 -21.00 12.50 -30.29
CA SER A 76 -21.47 13.12 -31.54
C SER A 76 -20.72 14.41 -31.86
N GLY A 77 -20.19 14.51 -33.09
CA GLY A 77 -19.43 15.66 -33.57
C GLY A 77 -17.95 15.69 -33.17
N MET A 78 -17.42 14.66 -32.50
CA MET A 78 -15.98 14.49 -32.31
C MET A 78 -15.45 13.55 -33.40
N ILE A 79 -14.32 13.88 -34.04
CA ILE A 79 -13.60 12.89 -34.85
C ILE A 79 -12.95 11.95 -33.85
N ASP A 80 -13.59 10.82 -33.63
CA ASP A 80 -13.15 9.79 -32.71
C ASP A 80 -12.68 8.56 -33.48
N GLU A 81 -12.22 7.53 -32.77
CA GLU A 81 -11.69 6.27 -33.31
C GLU A 81 -12.66 5.54 -34.27
N SER A 82 -13.95 5.89 -34.24
CA SER A 82 -14.99 5.39 -35.15
C SER A 82 -14.98 6.00 -36.55
N MET A 83 -14.15 7.01 -36.83
CA MET A 83 -13.95 7.61 -38.17
C MET A 83 -15.23 7.98 -38.95
N ASP A 84 -16.29 8.46 -38.29
CA ASP A 84 -17.54 8.83 -38.97
C ASP A 84 -17.41 10.15 -39.74
N LYS A 85 -16.89 10.05 -40.97
CA LYS A 85 -16.74 11.18 -41.91
C LYS A 85 -18.09 11.71 -42.41
N GLU A 86 -19.15 10.88 -42.39
CA GLU A 86 -20.48 11.25 -42.90
C GLU A 86 -21.20 12.25 -41.98
N GLN A 87 -21.00 12.14 -40.66
CA GLN A 87 -21.61 13.05 -39.68
C GLN A 87 -20.96 14.44 -39.69
N MET A 88 -19.70 14.52 -40.13
CA MET A 88 -18.97 15.78 -40.28
C MET A 88 -19.46 16.64 -41.45
N ALA A 89 -20.10 16.03 -42.45
CA ALA A 89 -20.63 16.71 -43.63
C ALA A 89 -21.99 17.41 -43.38
N GLN A 90 -22.64 17.12 -42.25
CA GLN A 90 -23.91 17.72 -41.87
C GLN A 90 -23.70 19.06 -41.11
N PRO A 91 -24.67 19.99 -41.18
CA PRO A 91 -24.61 21.25 -40.45
C PRO A 91 -24.52 21.00 -38.94
N VAL A 92 -23.66 21.78 -38.26
CA VAL A 92 -23.35 21.62 -36.84
C VAL A 92 -24.61 21.75 -35.99
N GLN A 93 -24.97 20.68 -35.29
CA GLN A 93 -26.12 20.69 -34.38
C GLN A 93 -25.76 21.16 -32.96
N PRO A 94 -26.68 21.77 -32.19
CA PRO A 94 -26.42 22.30 -30.84
C PRO A 94 -25.99 21.25 -29.79
N TRP A 95 -26.29 19.98 -30.03
CA TRP A 95 -25.93 18.83 -29.18
C TRP A 95 -24.62 18.15 -29.60
N GLU A 96 -23.93 18.66 -30.62
CA GLU A 96 -22.62 18.18 -31.02
C GLU A 96 -21.51 18.80 -30.19
N PHE A 97 -20.42 18.05 -30.07
CA PHE A 97 -19.17 18.50 -29.47
C PHE A 97 -18.66 19.81 -30.11
N ARG A 98 -18.78 19.95 -31.44
CA ARG A 98 -18.33 21.14 -32.21
C ARG A 98 -19.06 22.43 -31.85
N ALA A 99 -20.31 22.32 -31.39
CA ALA A 99 -21.13 23.47 -31.01
C ALA A 99 -20.80 24.03 -29.61
N LYS A 100 -20.01 23.31 -28.81
CA LYS A 100 -19.69 23.69 -27.43
C LYS A 100 -18.47 24.59 -27.33
N SER A 101 -18.44 25.39 -26.26
CA SER A 101 -17.31 26.26 -25.97
C SER A 101 -15.99 25.48 -25.80
N THR A 102 -14.87 26.13 -26.08
CA THR A 102 -13.55 25.46 -26.12
C THR A 102 -13.16 24.81 -24.79
N TRP A 103 -13.50 25.42 -23.66
CA TRP A 103 -13.19 24.86 -22.34
C TRP A 103 -14.04 23.61 -22.02
N GLN A 104 -15.31 23.55 -22.48
CA GLN A 104 -16.17 22.36 -22.33
C GLN A 104 -15.61 21.20 -23.14
N ARG A 105 -15.18 21.50 -24.38
CA ARG A 105 -14.50 20.53 -25.24
C ARG A 105 -13.21 20.01 -24.60
N LEU A 106 -12.41 20.90 -24.03
CA LEU A 106 -11.19 20.53 -23.32
C LEU A 106 -11.47 19.57 -22.15
N LEU A 107 -12.44 19.90 -21.29
CA LEU A 107 -12.81 19.06 -20.15
C LEU A 107 -13.30 17.67 -20.58
N VAL A 108 -14.05 17.58 -21.68
CA VAL A 108 -14.46 16.30 -22.26
C VAL A 108 -13.23 15.53 -22.76
N MET A 109 -12.29 16.17 -23.47
CA MET A 109 -11.08 15.51 -23.98
C MET A 109 -10.11 15.06 -22.91
N ILE A 110 -9.99 15.78 -21.78
CA ILE A 110 -9.11 15.37 -20.67
C ILE A 110 -9.85 14.51 -19.63
N GLY A 111 -11.17 14.33 -19.79
CA GLY A 111 -12.04 13.69 -18.83
C GLY A 111 -11.56 12.31 -18.40
N GLY A 112 -11.17 11.47 -19.35
CA GLY A 112 -10.68 10.13 -19.04
C GLY A 112 -9.37 10.12 -18.26
N VAL A 113 -8.42 10.99 -18.61
CA VAL A 113 -7.14 11.11 -17.87
C VAL A 113 -7.40 11.59 -16.44
N LEU A 114 -8.28 12.59 -16.27
CA LEU A 114 -8.63 13.11 -14.95
C LEU A 114 -9.23 12.02 -14.04
N PHE A 115 -10.15 11.21 -14.58
CA PHE A 115 -10.76 10.11 -13.82
C PHE A 115 -9.75 9.01 -13.47
N ASN A 116 -8.78 8.71 -14.35
CA ASN A 116 -7.70 7.80 -14.01
C ASN A 116 -6.78 8.34 -12.91
N ILE A 117 -6.50 9.65 -12.88
CA ILE A 117 -5.76 10.29 -11.78
C ILE A 117 -6.53 10.16 -10.47
N ILE A 118 -7.85 10.42 -10.49
CA ILE A 118 -8.71 10.26 -9.31
C ILE A 118 -8.71 8.79 -8.84
N LEU A 119 -8.83 7.84 -9.77
CA LEU A 119 -8.77 6.41 -9.48
C LEU A 119 -7.43 6.03 -8.85
N ALA A 120 -6.32 6.52 -9.40
CA ALA A 120 -4.99 6.29 -8.85
C ALA A 120 -4.89 6.82 -7.40
N PHE A 121 -5.31 8.06 -7.16
CA PHE A 121 -5.33 8.64 -5.81
C PHE A 121 -6.17 7.80 -4.85
N PHE A 122 -7.33 7.33 -5.29
CA PHE A 122 -8.20 6.46 -4.49
C PHE A 122 -7.55 5.12 -4.16
N ILE A 123 -6.97 4.43 -5.16
CA ILE A 123 -6.28 3.14 -4.97
C ILE A 123 -5.09 3.31 -4.02
N TYR A 124 -4.22 4.30 -4.26
CA TYR A 124 -3.06 4.54 -3.39
C TYR A 124 -3.47 4.94 -1.98
N SER A 125 -4.52 5.75 -1.83
CA SER A 125 -5.05 6.09 -0.51
C SER A 125 -5.57 4.85 0.22
N MET A 126 -6.27 3.94 -0.46
CA MET A 126 -6.72 2.67 0.14
C MET A 126 -5.55 1.75 0.49
N ILE A 127 -4.50 1.74 -0.33
CA ILE A 127 -3.29 0.96 -0.04
C ILE A 127 -2.65 1.48 1.25
N VAL A 128 -2.43 2.79 1.36
CA VAL A 128 -1.86 3.40 2.57
C VAL A 128 -2.82 3.27 3.76
N PHE A 129 -4.13 3.34 3.56
CA PHE A 129 -5.08 3.16 4.64
C PHE A 129 -5.08 1.73 5.21
N ARG A 130 -4.92 0.71 4.35
CA ARG A 130 -4.97 -0.70 4.76
C ARG A 130 -3.62 -1.30 5.13
N TRP A 131 -2.56 -0.88 4.46
CA TRP A 131 -1.19 -1.40 4.56
C TRP A 131 -0.16 -0.30 4.81
N GLY A 132 -0.59 0.92 5.13
CA GLY A 132 0.34 1.97 5.53
C GLY A 132 1.08 1.54 6.79
N ASP A 133 2.40 1.52 6.70
CA ASP A 133 3.24 1.22 7.86
C ASP A 133 3.22 2.39 8.83
N SER A 134 2.98 2.08 10.10
CA SER A 134 3.31 2.98 11.19
C SER A 134 4.80 2.85 11.45
N TYR A 135 5.54 3.96 11.39
CA TYR A 135 6.94 3.99 11.81
C TYR A 135 7.07 4.78 13.10
N ILE A 136 7.96 4.34 13.97
CA ILE A 136 8.28 5.04 15.22
C ILE A 136 9.63 5.74 14.99
N PRO A 137 9.68 7.09 14.98
CA PRO A 137 10.95 7.80 14.98
C PRO A 137 11.72 7.44 16.26
N MET A 138 12.98 7.03 16.12
CA MET A 138 13.78 6.63 17.27
C MET A 138 13.94 7.75 18.31
N SER A 139 13.95 9.01 17.87
CA SER A 139 13.98 10.19 18.74
C SER A 139 12.82 10.28 19.74
N LYS A 140 11.72 9.53 19.54
CA LYS A 140 10.56 9.49 20.43
C LYS A 140 10.55 8.28 21.38
N VAL A 141 11.51 7.36 21.24
CA VAL A 141 11.62 6.17 22.08
C VAL A 141 12.13 6.59 23.46
N LYS A 142 11.33 6.37 24.51
CA LYS A 142 11.65 6.80 25.89
C LYS A 142 12.24 5.68 26.76
N SER A 143 11.88 4.43 26.51
CA SER A 143 12.30 3.29 27.35
C SER A 143 13.72 2.79 27.06
N GLY A 144 14.39 3.34 26.04
CA GLY A 144 15.68 2.83 25.58
C GLY A 144 15.56 1.47 24.88
N MET A 145 16.69 0.90 24.49
CA MET A 145 16.78 -0.40 23.84
C MET A 145 17.70 -1.33 24.59
N GLU A 146 17.48 -2.63 24.44
CA GLU A 146 18.37 -3.67 24.92
C GLU A 146 19.22 -4.21 23.78
N PHE A 147 20.48 -4.49 24.08
CA PHE A 147 21.48 -4.87 23.09
C PHE A 147 21.97 -6.30 23.38
N SER A 148 22.30 -7.05 22.33
CA SER A 148 22.90 -8.36 22.52
C SER A 148 24.32 -8.24 23.10
N GLU A 149 24.82 -9.31 23.74
CA GLU A 149 26.20 -9.36 24.25
C GLU A 149 27.24 -8.93 23.20
N THR A 150 27.01 -9.27 21.93
CA THR A 150 27.86 -8.87 20.80
C THR A 150 27.86 -7.34 20.61
N ALA A 151 26.70 -6.72 20.71
CA ALA A 151 26.55 -5.27 20.65
C ALA A 151 27.14 -4.59 21.90
N GLU A 152 26.96 -5.16 23.08
CA GLU A 152 27.61 -4.64 24.29
C GLU A 152 29.14 -4.63 24.17
N ARG A 153 29.73 -5.69 23.60
CA ARG A 153 31.17 -5.75 23.30
C ARG A 153 31.61 -4.69 22.29
N ALA A 154 30.73 -4.28 21.38
CA ALA A 154 30.98 -3.18 20.45
C ALA A 154 30.84 -1.79 21.09
N GLY A 155 30.33 -1.70 22.33
CA GLY A 155 30.23 -0.45 23.10
C GLY A 155 28.82 0.10 23.29
N PHE A 156 27.80 -0.61 22.77
CA PHE A 156 26.39 -0.33 23.07
C PHE A 156 26.08 -0.65 24.53
N ARG A 157 25.06 -0.01 25.09
CA ARG A 157 24.58 -0.29 26.45
C ARG A 157 23.07 -0.33 26.46
N ASP A 158 22.53 -1.18 27.32
CA ASP A 158 21.10 -1.18 27.59
C ASP A 158 20.62 0.21 28.05
N GLY A 159 19.51 0.64 27.46
CA GLY A 159 18.95 1.99 27.62
C GLY A 159 19.36 2.97 26.52
N ASP A 160 20.33 2.63 25.65
CA ASP A 160 20.69 3.46 24.50
C ASP A 160 19.54 3.48 23.47
N VAL A 161 19.40 4.59 22.74
CA VAL A 161 18.48 4.72 21.60
C VAL A 161 19.28 4.94 20.33
N LEU A 162 19.12 4.08 19.32
CA LEU A 162 19.79 4.19 18.02
C LEU A 162 19.19 5.37 17.26
N LEU A 163 19.97 6.41 16.95
CA LEU A 163 19.48 7.56 16.19
C LEU A 163 19.94 7.52 14.75
N TYR A 164 21.23 7.31 14.52
CA TYR A 164 21.82 7.38 13.18
C TYR A 164 22.85 6.27 12.92
N ALA A 165 22.95 5.83 11.68
CA ALA A 165 24.02 5.00 11.15
C ALA A 165 24.71 5.75 10.00
N ASP A 166 25.98 6.14 10.16
CA ASP A 166 26.73 6.98 9.22
C ASP A 166 25.97 8.25 8.76
N GLY A 167 25.25 8.87 9.70
CA GLY A 167 24.43 10.07 9.45
C GLY A 167 23.07 9.80 8.78
N LYS A 168 22.72 8.54 8.49
CA LYS A 168 21.36 8.15 8.06
C LYS A 168 20.51 7.85 9.27
N GLU A 169 19.30 8.43 9.33
CA GLU A 169 18.35 8.20 10.42
C GLU A 169 17.93 6.73 10.45
N ILE A 170 18.02 6.13 11.63
CA ILE A 170 17.54 4.78 11.89
C ILE A 170 16.04 4.88 12.20
N ILE A 171 15.24 4.07 11.51
CA ILE A 171 13.79 4.05 11.66
C ILE A 171 13.31 2.62 11.89
N ASP A 172 12.35 2.45 12.79
CA ASP A 172 11.59 1.20 12.89
C ASP A 172 10.36 1.32 12.01
N ARG A 173 10.30 0.47 10.99
CA ARG A 173 9.13 0.30 10.14
C ARG A 173 8.37 -0.91 10.67
N ALA A 174 7.16 -0.65 11.17
CA ALA A 174 6.17 -1.64 11.57
C ALA A 174 6.36 -2.36 12.92
N GLY A 175 7.15 -1.86 13.88
CA GLY A 175 7.32 -2.54 15.17
C GLY A 175 8.10 -3.85 15.04
N ILE A 176 8.76 -4.06 13.90
CA ILE A 176 9.52 -5.26 13.59
C ILE A 176 10.97 -4.96 13.99
N VAL A 177 11.25 -5.28 15.24
CA VAL A 177 12.57 -5.18 15.88
C VAL A 177 13.70 -5.81 15.04
N ASP A 178 13.39 -6.74 14.13
CA ASP A 178 14.37 -7.46 13.33
C ASP A 178 15.15 -6.61 12.29
N ASN A 179 14.76 -5.36 12.03
CA ASN A 179 15.42 -4.55 10.99
C ASN A 179 16.54 -3.62 11.47
N PHE A 180 16.82 -3.51 12.77
CA PHE A 180 17.92 -2.66 13.25
C PHE A 180 19.29 -3.18 12.82
N ALA A 181 19.47 -4.50 12.82
CA ALA A 181 20.72 -5.14 12.38
C ALA A 181 21.06 -4.78 10.92
N ALA A 182 20.06 -4.80 10.02
CA ALA A 182 20.24 -4.49 8.61
C ALA A 182 20.63 -3.02 8.36
N GLN A 183 20.18 -2.09 9.21
CA GLN A 183 20.49 -0.66 9.10
C GLN A 183 21.89 -0.31 9.60
N VAL A 184 22.47 -1.16 10.46
CA VAL A 184 23.79 -0.95 11.08
C VAL A 184 24.89 -1.81 10.43
N ILE A 185 24.53 -2.80 9.62
CA ILE A 185 25.46 -3.81 9.07
C ILE A 185 26.64 -3.22 8.28
N ASP A 186 26.39 -2.14 7.53
CA ASP A 186 27.38 -1.47 6.69
C ASP A 186 27.89 -0.17 7.31
N ALA A 187 27.43 0.18 8.52
CA ALA A 187 27.75 1.44 9.15
C ALA A 187 29.16 1.43 9.76
N GLN A 188 29.94 2.49 9.53
CA GLN A 188 31.22 2.68 10.19
C GLN A 188 31.06 3.24 11.61
N THR A 189 30.07 4.11 11.80
CA THR A 189 29.76 4.74 13.07
C THR A 189 28.26 4.77 13.30
N VAL A 190 27.84 4.41 14.51
CA VAL A 190 26.45 4.46 14.95
C VAL A 190 26.31 5.50 16.04
N THR A 191 25.41 6.45 15.86
CA THR A 191 25.07 7.46 16.86
C THR A 191 23.92 6.97 17.72
N VAL A 192 24.16 6.89 19.04
CA VAL A 192 23.15 6.54 20.04
C VAL A 192 22.87 7.70 20.97
N LEU A 193 21.64 7.80 21.47
CA LEU A 193 21.29 8.67 22.58
C LEU A 193 21.46 7.89 23.88
N ARG A 194 22.41 8.31 24.72
CA ARG A 194 22.65 7.74 26.05
C ARG A 194 22.49 8.85 27.08
N SER A 195 21.54 8.69 27.99
CA SER A 195 21.27 9.68 29.06
C SER A 195 21.10 11.13 28.54
N GLY A 196 20.51 11.29 27.34
CA GLY A 196 20.27 12.59 26.71
C GLY A 196 21.46 13.19 25.96
N GLN A 197 22.58 12.47 25.83
CA GLN A 197 23.73 12.87 25.01
C GLN A 197 23.92 11.94 23.81
N GLU A 198 24.27 12.51 22.67
CA GLU A 198 24.62 11.74 21.48
C GLU A 198 26.05 11.20 21.60
N ILE A 199 26.19 9.88 21.46
CA ILE A 199 27.47 9.17 21.51
C ILE A 199 27.66 8.43 20.19
N ASN A 200 28.83 8.63 19.57
CA ASN A 200 29.21 7.93 18.36
C ASN A 200 30.02 6.68 18.71
N ILE A 201 29.51 5.51 18.32
CA ILE A 201 30.12 4.20 18.53
C ILE A 201 30.73 3.75 17.20
N PRO A 202 32.06 3.62 17.09
CA PRO A 202 32.69 3.05 15.90
C PRO A 202 32.43 1.55 15.84
N MET A 203 32.00 1.07 14.69
CA MET A 203 31.64 -0.34 14.50
C MET A 203 32.88 -1.20 14.22
N PRO A 204 33.07 -2.32 14.95
CA PRO A 204 34.13 -3.28 14.63
C PRO A 204 33.94 -3.90 13.24
N ALA A 205 35.03 -4.11 12.49
CA ALA A 205 34.96 -4.65 11.12
C ALA A 205 34.40 -6.10 11.07
N ASP A 206 34.53 -6.86 12.16
CA ASP A 206 34.03 -8.23 12.30
C ASP A 206 32.66 -8.31 13.00
N PHE A 207 32.05 -7.16 13.34
CA PHE A 207 30.81 -7.08 14.11
C PHE A 207 29.68 -7.93 13.50
N VAL A 208 29.46 -7.82 12.20
CA VAL A 208 28.42 -8.56 11.47
C VAL A 208 28.64 -10.07 11.55
N GLN A 209 29.89 -10.52 11.46
CA GLN A 209 30.23 -11.93 11.52
C GLN A 209 29.94 -12.50 12.92
N GLN A 210 30.26 -11.74 13.97
CA GLN A 210 29.93 -12.12 15.34
C GLN A 210 28.41 -12.16 15.56
N LEU A 211 27.68 -11.16 15.08
CA LEU A 211 26.23 -11.07 15.21
C LEU A 211 25.51 -12.25 14.54
N MET A 212 25.91 -12.60 13.32
CA MET A 212 25.36 -13.74 12.58
C MET A 212 25.69 -15.09 13.22
N ARG A 213 26.84 -15.18 13.90
CA ARG A 213 27.26 -16.39 14.63
C ARG A 213 26.43 -16.61 15.88
N ASP A 214 26.15 -15.55 16.63
CA ASP A 214 25.46 -15.63 17.91
C ASP A 214 23.94 -15.84 17.76
N LYS A 215 23.34 -15.47 16.61
CA LYS A 215 21.91 -15.63 16.29
C LYS A 215 20.95 -15.02 17.32
N LYS A 216 21.45 -14.18 18.24
CA LYS A 216 20.67 -13.53 19.32
C LYS A 216 20.04 -12.19 18.90
N GLY A 217 20.22 -11.76 17.66
CA GLY A 217 19.77 -10.43 17.19
C GLY A 217 20.72 -9.30 17.63
N PHE A 218 20.44 -8.07 17.18
CA PHE A 218 21.30 -6.90 17.43
C PHE A 218 20.82 -6.06 18.61
N ALA A 219 19.65 -5.44 18.44
CA ALA A 219 19.04 -4.56 19.40
C ALA A 219 17.53 -4.76 19.33
N GLY A 220 16.87 -4.66 20.48
CA GLY A 220 15.43 -4.64 20.58
C GLY A 220 14.94 -3.52 21.47
N TYR A 221 13.66 -3.18 21.36
CA TYR A 221 13.08 -2.30 22.36
C TYR A 221 13.28 -2.92 23.73
N LYS A 222 13.61 -2.07 24.71
CA LYS A 222 13.49 -2.46 26.09
C LYS A 222 12.01 -2.62 26.35
N ASP A 223 11.53 -3.83 26.12
CA ASP A 223 10.12 -4.16 26.11
C ASP A 223 9.60 -4.07 27.53
N ASP A 224 9.18 -2.87 27.97
CA ASP A 224 8.23 -2.70 29.07
C ASP A 224 6.83 -3.24 28.67
N VAL A 225 6.78 -4.21 27.76
CA VAL A 225 5.57 -4.83 27.27
C VAL A 225 5.19 -5.90 28.29
N PRO A 226 4.04 -5.78 28.96
CA PRO A 226 3.60 -6.78 29.90
C PRO A 226 3.33 -8.10 29.18
N THR A 227 3.65 -9.20 29.83
CA THR A 227 3.35 -10.54 29.32
C THR A 227 1.85 -10.79 29.41
N VAL A 228 1.12 -10.58 28.31
CA VAL A 228 -0.34 -10.77 28.25
C VAL A 228 -0.70 -11.95 27.37
N VAL A 229 -1.61 -12.80 27.84
CA VAL A 229 -2.11 -13.96 27.09
C VAL A 229 -3.03 -13.48 25.95
N GLU A 230 -2.56 -13.56 24.71
CA GLU A 230 -3.36 -13.15 23.55
C GLU A 230 -4.45 -14.19 23.20
N LYS A 231 -4.10 -15.49 23.28
CA LYS A 231 -4.99 -16.60 22.93
C LYS A 231 -4.56 -17.88 23.62
N VAL A 232 -5.52 -18.61 24.18
CA VAL A 232 -5.31 -19.96 24.74
C VAL A 232 -5.84 -20.99 23.75
N GLN A 233 -5.06 -22.04 23.51
CA GLN A 233 -5.45 -23.13 22.62
C GLN A 233 -6.43 -24.08 23.33
N LYS A 234 -7.53 -24.42 22.64
CA LYS A 234 -8.54 -25.34 23.15
C LYS A 234 -7.96 -26.75 23.35
N GLY A 235 -8.16 -27.34 24.53
CA GLY A 235 -7.64 -28.64 24.97
C GLY A 235 -6.23 -28.60 25.56
N SER A 236 -5.59 -27.42 25.64
CA SER A 236 -4.23 -27.29 26.20
C SER A 236 -4.19 -27.37 27.72
N GLU A 237 -3.02 -27.69 28.29
CA GLU A 237 -2.81 -27.60 29.74
C GLU A 237 -3.06 -26.19 30.27
N ALA A 238 -2.77 -25.15 29.46
CA ALA A 238 -3.07 -23.76 29.78
C ALA A 238 -4.57 -23.51 30.00
N GLU A 239 -5.45 -24.12 29.19
CA GLU A 239 -6.91 -24.03 29.39
C GLU A 239 -7.34 -24.77 30.67
N LYS A 240 -6.73 -25.94 30.97
CA LYS A 240 -7.06 -26.74 32.16
C LYS A 240 -6.69 -26.04 33.47
N ILE A 241 -5.59 -25.28 33.48
CA ILE A 241 -5.18 -24.47 34.63
C ILE A 241 -5.90 -23.11 34.71
N GLY A 242 -6.79 -22.82 33.74
CA GLY A 242 -7.68 -21.67 33.78
C GLY A 242 -7.12 -20.37 33.20
N LEU A 243 -6.03 -20.40 32.42
CA LEU A 243 -5.54 -19.21 31.71
C LEU A 243 -6.59 -18.73 30.72
N MET A 244 -6.80 -17.42 30.68
CA MET A 244 -7.75 -16.75 29.80
C MET A 244 -7.05 -15.69 28.95
N LYS A 245 -7.68 -15.35 27.82
CA LYS A 245 -7.25 -14.21 27.02
C LYS A 245 -7.32 -12.93 27.88
N GLY A 246 -6.21 -12.20 27.93
CA GLY A 246 -6.09 -10.96 28.69
C GLY A 246 -5.43 -11.11 30.05
N ASP A 247 -5.12 -12.33 30.50
CA ASP A 247 -4.37 -12.53 31.73
C ASP A 247 -2.95 -11.97 31.59
N SER A 248 -2.47 -11.27 32.63
CA SER A 248 -1.11 -10.74 32.70
C SER A 248 -0.25 -11.65 33.57
N LEU A 249 0.81 -12.22 33.00
CA LEU A 249 1.79 -13.03 33.72
C LEU A 249 2.82 -12.08 34.36
N VAL A 250 2.83 -12.05 35.69
CA VAL A 250 3.67 -11.13 36.48
C VAL A 250 4.87 -11.80 37.15
N GLY A 251 4.99 -13.13 37.04
CA GLY A 251 6.10 -13.88 37.63
C GLY A 251 6.08 -15.37 37.31
N VAL A 252 7.26 -15.99 37.43
CA VAL A 252 7.50 -17.43 37.26
C VAL A 252 8.25 -17.94 38.49
N ASN A 253 7.76 -19.01 39.13
CA ASN A 253 8.42 -19.68 40.26
C ASN A 253 8.92 -18.74 41.38
N SER A 254 8.15 -17.68 41.68
CA SER A 254 8.45 -16.62 42.68
C SER A 254 9.42 -15.52 42.25
N VAL A 255 9.92 -15.56 41.01
CA VAL A 255 10.63 -14.44 40.38
C VAL A 255 9.61 -13.53 39.70
N LEU A 256 9.68 -12.22 39.96
CA LEU A 256 8.83 -11.24 39.29
C LEU A 256 9.32 -11.05 37.86
N THR A 257 8.40 -11.19 36.91
CA THR A 257 8.64 -11.01 35.46
C THR A 257 7.65 -9.99 34.92
N PRO A 258 7.80 -8.70 35.27
CA PRO A 258 6.87 -7.65 34.87
C PRO A 258 6.84 -7.43 33.35
N THR A 259 7.91 -7.81 32.64
CA THR A 259 8.03 -7.70 31.19
C THR A 259 8.05 -9.05 30.48
N PHE A 260 7.76 -9.05 29.18
CA PHE A 260 7.89 -10.23 28.32
C PHE A 260 9.33 -10.76 28.23
N GLN A 261 10.30 -9.86 28.27
CA GLN A 261 11.73 -10.18 28.27
C GLN A 261 12.09 -10.98 29.53
N ASP A 262 11.73 -10.46 30.72
CA ASP A 262 11.99 -11.12 32.01
C ASP A 262 11.32 -12.50 32.07
N PHE A 263 10.09 -12.59 31.53
CA PHE A 263 9.35 -13.84 31.46
C PHE A 263 10.06 -14.87 30.58
N ARG A 264 10.61 -14.44 29.43
CA ARG A 264 11.35 -15.31 28.51
C ARG A 264 12.70 -15.75 29.08
N SER A 265 13.38 -14.92 29.86
CA SER A 265 14.68 -15.27 30.44
C SER A 265 14.57 -16.31 31.57
N GLU A 266 13.42 -16.37 32.25
CA GLU A 266 13.16 -17.29 33.37
C GLU A 266 12.58 -18.65 32.93
N LEU A 267 12.24 -18.80 31.64
CA LEU A 267 11.77 -20.06 31.03
C LEU A 267 12.93 -20.93 30.54
#